data_AF-A0AA96K3U5-F1
#
_entry.id   AF-A0AA96K3U5-F1
#
_cell.length_a   1.000
_cell.length_b   1.000
_cell.length_c   1.000
_cell.angle_alpha   90.00
_cell.angle_beta   90.00
_cell.angle_gamma   90.00
#
_symmetry.space_group_name_H-M   'P 1'
#
loop_
_entity.id
_entity.type
_entity.pdbx_description
1 polymer ?
#
loop_
_entity_poly.entity_id
_entity_poly.type
_entity_poly.pdbx_seq_one_letter_code
_entity_poly.pdbx_strand_id
1 'polypeptide(L)' 'MGRKKSDEELFPEMAAMLEGMQELMCDEDGKPLSPDHPQYQKLTGLMENIATRARKRNEQGSSTSGQHGTA' A
#
# COMPACT_ATOMS: atom_id res chain seq x y z
N MET A 1 16.40 20.25 17.65
CA MET A 1 16.30 18.83 17.25
C MET A 1 14.86 18.38 17.45
N GLY A 2 14.08 18.40 16.38
CA GLY A 2 12.65 18.09 16.41
C GLY A 2 12.37 16.60 16.46
N ARG A 3 11.51 16.18 17.39
CA ARG A 3 10.75 14.94 17.30
C ARG A 3 9.28 15.32 17.43
N LYS A 4 8.65 15.67 16.31
CA LYS A 4 7.19 15.70 16.23
C LYS A 4 6.74 14.24 16.33
N LYS A 5 6.17 13.89 17.49
CA LYS A 5 5.26 12.75 17.62
C LYS A 5 4.03 13.16 16.81
N SER A 6 3.88 12.65 15.59
CA SER A 6 2.59 12.72 14.89
C SER A 6 1.70 11.66 15.51
N ASP A 7 1.23 11.99 16.69
CA ASP A 7 0.14 11.35 17.43
C ASP A 7 -1.15 12.01 16.94
N GLU A 8 -1.41 11.88 15.64
CA GLU A 8 -2.56 12.46 14.98
C GLU A 8 -3.40 11.27 14.54
N GLU A 9 -4.28 10.89 15.46
CA GLU A 9 -5.45 10.03 15.28
C GLU A 9 -5.59 9.55 13.84
N LEU A 10 -5.03 8.36 13.57
CA LEU A 10 -5.35 7.59 12.37
C LEU A 10 -6.88 7.59 12.28
N PHE A 11 -7.40 8.36 11.32
CA PHE A 11 -8.82 8.59 11.11
C PHE A 11 -9.57 7.30 11.43
N PRO A 12 -10.55 7.30 12.36
CA PRO A 12 -11.15 6.06 12.88
C PRO A 12 -11.62 5.10 11.78
N GLU A 13 -12.05 5.66 10.66
CA GLU A 13 -12.44 4.94 9.45
C GLU A 13 -11.26 4.23 8.75
N MET A 14 -10.09 4.86 8.68
CA MET A 14 -8.86 4.22 8.18
C MET A 14 -8.36 3.14 9.13
N ALA A 15 -8.54 3.30 10.45
CA ALA A 15 -8.18 2.26 11.41
C ALA A 15 -9.02 0.99 11.21
N ALA A 16 -10.35 1.12 11.09
CA ALA A 16 -11.25 0.01 10.82
C ALA A 16 -10.96 -0.65 9.45
N MET A 17 -10.64 0.13 8.43
CA MET A 17 -10.22 -0.41 7.13
C MET A 17 -8.92 -1.22 7.21
N LEU A 18 -7.91 -0.72 7.93
CA LEU A 18 -6.63 -1.41 8.11
C LEU A 18 -6.77 -2.70 8.93
N GLU A 19 -7.68 -2.69 9.91
CA GLU A 19 -8.04 -3.87 10.69
C GLU A 19 -8.72 -4.93 9.82
N GLY A 20 -9.72 -4.55 9.02
CA GLY A 20 -10.39 -5.47 8.10
C GLY A 20 -9.45 -6.04 7.03
N MET A 21 -8.47 -5.25 6.56
CA MET A 21 -7.41 -5.77 5.67
C MET A 21 -6.49 -6.78 6.36
N GLN A 22 -6.17 -6.57 7.65
CA GLN A 22 -5.37 -7.53 8.42
C GLN A 22 -6.13 -8.83 8.64
N GLU A 23 -7.42 -8.75 8.99
CA GLU A 23 -8.28 -9.92 9.17
C GLU A 23 -8.38 -10.76 7.88
N LEU A 24 -8.55 -10.11 6.72
CA LEU A 24 -8.53 -10.78 5.41
C LEU A 24 -7.19 -11.47 5.08
N MET A 25 -6.10 -10.98 5.67
CA MET A 25 -4.74 -11.46 5.46
C MET A 25 -4.27 -12.41 6.58
N CYS A 26 -5.19 -12.90 7.40
CA CYS A 26 -4.97 -13.92 8.40
C CYS A 26 -5.76 -15.21 8.10
N ASP A 27 -5.31 -16.32 8.65
CA ASP A 27 -6.01 -17.60 8.66
C ASP A 27 -7.08 -17.67 9.78
N GLU A 28 -7.73 -18.82 9.93
CA GLU A 28 -8.77 -19.04 10.95
C GLU A 28 -8.26 -18.93 12.40
N ASP A 29 -6.94 -19.05 12.61
CA ASP A 29 -6.29 -18.87 13.92
C ASP A 29 -5.84 -17.41 14.15
N GLY A 30 -6.06 -16.51 13.19
CA GLY A 30 -5.59 -15.13 13.23
C GLY A 30 -4.09 -14.97 12.92
N LYS A 31 -3.44 -15.99 12.33
CA LYS A 31 -2.03 -15.91 11.92
C LYS A 31 -1.95 -15.36 10.50
N PRO A 32 -0.93 -14.55 10.17
CA PRO A 32 -0.74 -14.07 8.80
C PRO A 32 -0.72 -15.22 7.79
N LEU A 33 -1.38 -15.03 6.65
CA LEU A 33 -1.40 -16.02 5.59
C LEU A 33 0.02 -16.37 5.12
N SER A 34 0.26 -17.66 4.89
CA SER A 34 1.53 -18.16 4.36
C SER A 34 1.85 -17.52 2.99
N PRO A 35 3.13 -17.34 2.63
CA PRO A 35 3.52 -16.90 1.29
C PRO A 35 2.98 -17.76 0.14
N ASP A 36 2.73 -19.03 0.40
CA ASP A 36 2.15 -19.97 -0.57
C ASP A 36 0.63 -19.82 -0.72
N HIS A 37 -0.01 -19.01 0.12
CA HIS A 37 -1.45 -18.81 0.09
C HIS A 37 -1.87 -17.97 -1.13
N PRO A 38 -2.92 -18.36 -1.87
CA PRO A 38 -3.34 -17.65 -3.10
C PRO A 38 -3.59 -16.14 -2.91
N GLN A 39 -4.21 -15.74 -1.80
CA GLN A 39 -4.46 -14.33 -1.47
C GLN A 39 -3.14 -13.56 -1.25
N TYR A 40 -2.17 -14.17 -0.57
CA TYR A 40 -0.87 -13.55 -0.34
C TYR A 40 -0.12 -13.32 -1.65
N GLN A 41 -0.07 -14.33 -2.53
CA GLN A 41 0.58 -14.21 -3.83
C GLN A 41 -0.04 -13.11 -4.70
N LYS A 42 -1.38 -13.00 -4.69
CA LYS A 42 -2.10 -11.94 -5.42
C LYS A 42 -1.75 -10.55 -4.89
N LEU A 43 -1.73 -10.36 -3.57
CA LEU A 43 -1.40 -9.08 -2.96
C LEU A 43 0.04 -8.69 -3.28
N THR A 44 0.98 -9.61 -3.08
CA THR A 44 2.40 -9.38 -3.38
C THR A 44 2.61 -9.05 -4.85
N GLY A 45 2.00 -9.81 -5.78
CA GLY A 45 2.07 -9.51 -7.21
C GLY A 45 1.47 -8.14 -7.57
N LEU A 46 0.36 -7.73 -6.92
CA LEU A 46 -0.19 -6.40 -7.10
C LEU A 46 0.78 -5.31 -6.63
N MET A 47 1.39 -5.49 -5.45
CA MET A 47 2.39 -4.56 -4.90
C MET A 47 3.61 -4.44 -5.81
N GLU A 48 4.11 -5.55 -6.35
CA GLU A 48 5.22 -5.56 -7.33
C GLU A 48 4.86 -4.81 -8.62
N ASN A 49 3.64 -4.99 -9.13
CA ASN A 49 3.15 -4.26 -10.30
C ASN A 49 3.07 -2.75 -10.03
N ILE A 50 2.55 -2.35 -8.86
CA ILE A 50 2.49 -0.95 -8.44
C ILE A 50 3.91 -0.37 -8.32
N ALA A 51 4.82 -1.08 -7.67
CA ALA A 51 6.21 -0.66 -7.51
C ALA A 51 6.93 -0.53 -8.86
N THR A 52 6.72 -1.48 -9.77
CA THR A 52 7.27 -1.45 -11.13
C THR A 52 6.75 -0.25 -11.91
N ARG A 53 5.44 0.02 -11.84
CA ARG A 53 4.83 1.18 -12.49
C ARG A 53 5.33 2.51 -11.90
N ALA A 54 5.51 2.57 -10.58
CA ALA A 54 6.05 3.75 -9.90
C ALA A 54 7.51 4.03 -10.30
N ARG A 55 8.36 2.99 -10.37
CA ARG A 55 9.75 3.10 -10.84
C ARG A 55 9.81 3.59 -12.29
N LYS A 56 9.03 2.96 -13.18
CA LYS A 56 8.94 3.37 -14.59
C LYS A 56 8.51 4.83 -14.75
N ARG A 57 7.58 5.31 -13.92
CA ARG A 57 7.16 6.72 -13.90
C ARG A 57 8.29 7.65 -13.45
N ASN A 58 9.09 7.24 -12.47
CA ASN A 58 10.24 8.00 -12.01
C ASN A 58 11.37 8.06 -13.07
N GLU A 59 11.58 6.97 -13.80
CA GLU A 59 12.55 6.90 -14.91
C GLU A 59 12.09 7.70 -16.14
N GLN A 60 10.80 7.70 -16.47
CA GLN A 60 10.23 8.56 -17.51
C GLN A 60 10.12 10.03 -17.07
N GLY A 61 10.09 10.32 -15.77
CA GLY A 61 10.07 11.70 -15.24
C GLY A 61 11.33 12.52 -15.51
N SER A 62 12.41 11.91 -16.03
CA SER A 62 13.58 12.64 -16.52
C SER A 62 13.44 13.13 -17.97
N SER A 63 12.30 12.88 -18.63
CA SER A 63 11.99 13.40 -19.97
C SER A 63 10.49 13.66 -20.08
N THR A 64 10.13 14.91 -20.36
CA THR A 64 8.76 15.45 -20.53
C THR A 64 8.07 15.93 -19.24
N SER A 65 8.39 17.19 -18.91
CA SER A 65 7.41 18.15 -18.42
C SER A 65 6.12 18.10 -19.26
N GLY A 66 4.95 17.96 -18.62
CA GLY A 66 3.66 18.34 -19.18
C GLY A 66 2.57 17.27 -19.15
N GLN A 67 1.69 17.32 -18.14
CA GLN A 67 0.30 17.76 -18.32
C GLN A 67 -0.44 17.66 -16.98
N HIS A 68 -0.77 18.83 -16.46
CA HIS A 68 -1.70 19.05 -15.36
C HIS A 68 -3.10 18.75 -15.90
N GLY A 69 -3.81 17.80 -15.29
CA GLY A 69 -5.23 17.57 -15.55
C GLY A 69 -6.06 18.24 -14.45
N THR A 70 -6.66 19.38 -14.76
CA THR A 70 -7.86 19.86 -14.05
C THR A 70 -9.06 19.43 -14.87
N ALA A 71 -9.93 18.61 -14.27
CA ALA A 71 -11.31 18.44 -14.70
C ALA A 71 -12.17 18.34 -13.44
#